data_AF-A0A954Z7G5-F1
#
_entry.id   AF-A0A954Z7G5-F1
#
_cell.length_a   1.000
_cell.length_b   1.000
_cell.length_c   1.000
_cell.angle_alpha   90.00
_cell.angle_beta   90.00
_cell.angle_gamma   90.00
#
_symmetry.space_group_name_H-M   'P 1'
#
loop_
_entity.id
_entity.type
_entity.pdbx_description
1 polymer ?
#
loop_
_entity_poly.entity_id
_entity_poly.type
_entity_poly.pdbx_seq_one_letter_code
_entity_poly.pdbx_strand_id
1 'polypeptide(L)'
;VGPTGAFIDLSVFVGSPTYANVSDRPGASSGELGASFDGTSYLEGARLGRPSTSISDISQGGPLDYTGVGARGFQFWVKPQNNTTLQSVVLDANQFGVQITDTGFWSMRFGGGNTVTEIPVNVGEWTHVMLVSPIANGSTMYVNGVVAASVGGGYQNDDLPLNVGGVTDNGGGVAEGFVGVIDNLEMFVLGEPPFTNASYGTFDLATDNDYVASLGLTAGDVDGDHDVDDDDVTQFIANWREEQRVGGGRVGDLNSRANGDLNFDGITNFGDWAILRANHPNGSSLTLAGLQVPEPTGLLLSLAAASMLVKRRR
;
A
#
# COMPACT_ATOMS: atom_id res chain seq x y z
N VAL A 1 9.26 3.85 18.44
CA VAL A 1 10.53 3.40 19.06
C VAL A 1 10.56 1.88 18.99
N GLY A 2 11.28 1.33 18.01
CA GLY A 2 11.47 -0.12 17.89
C GLY A 2 12.33 -0.68 19.03
N PRO A 3 12.37 -2.01 19.21
CA PRO A 3 13.20 -2.63 20.22
C PRO A 3 14.68 -2.27 20.00
N THR A 4 15.38 -1.98 21.09
CA THR A 4 16.81 -1.68 21.08
C THR A 4 17.58 -2.78 20.35
N GLY A 5 18.40 -2.39 19.37
CA GLY A 5 19.22 -3.32 18.58
C GLY A 5 18.59 -3.86 17.29
N ALA A 6 17.37 -3.43 16.94
CA ALA A 6 16.73 -3.80 15.66
C ALA A 6 16.85 -2.72 14.57
N PHE A 7 17.50 -1.60 14.86
CA PHE A 7 17.74 -0.55 13.88
C PHE A 7 18.89 -0.96 12.96
N ILE A 8 18.64 -0.86 11.66
CA ILE A 8 19.63 -1.09 10.61
C ILE A 8 19.97 0.27 10.03
N ASP A 9 21.23 0.66 10.14
CA ASP A 9 21.71 1.89 9.55
C ASP A 9 21.90 1.72 8.04
N LEU A 10 21.51 2.75 7.29
CA LEU A 10 21.92 2.90 5.90
C LEU A 10 23.29 3.57 5.86
N SER A 11 24.13 3.11 4.94
CA SER A 11 25.47 3.66 4.70
C SER A 11 25.58 4.23 3.30
N VAL A 12 26.41 5.25 3.12
CA VAL A 12 26.74 5.75 1.78
C VAL A 12 27.58 4.69 1.08
N PHE A 13 27.03 4.10 0.02
CA PHE A 13 27.74 3.06 -0.74
C PHE A 13 28.48 3.67 -1.93
N VAL A 14 27.79 4.50 -2.74
CA VAL A 14 28.40 5.26 -3.85
C VAL A 14 27.98 6.73 -3.79
N GLY A 15 28.90 7.61 -4.17
CA GLY A 15 28.66 9.05 -4.31
C GLY A 15 28.72 9.80 -2.97
N SER A 16 27.94 10.88 -2.87
CA SER A 16 27.90 11.74 -1.68
C SER A 16 26.51 12.36 -1.51
N PRO A 17 25.48 11.55 -1.16
CA PRO A 17 24.15 12.10 -0.90
C PRO A 17 24.24 13.11 0.24
N THR A 18 23.42 14.15 0.18
CA THR A 18 23.44 15.25 1.15
C THR A 18 22.11 15.34 1.90
N TYR A 19 22.07 16.12 2.99
CA TYR A 19 20.81 16.42 3.66
C TYR A 19 20.14 17.63 2.99
N ALA A 20 18.83 17.55 2.76
CA ALA A 20 18.00 18.65 2.31
C ALA A 20 16.95 19.01 3.36
N ASN A 21 16.64 20.30 3.48
CA ASN A 21 15.52 20.76 4.31
C ASN A 21 14.19 20.29 3.69
N VAL A 22 13.34 19.67 4.49
CA VAL A 22 12.04 19.14 4.08
C VAL A 22 10.86 19.86 4.74
N SER A 23 11.06 21.09 5.21
CA SER A 23 10.01 21.89 5.87
C SER A 23 8.79 22.18 4.98
N ASP A 24 8.87 21.93 3.68
CA ASP A 24 7.77 22.04 2.72
C ASP A 24 7.06 20.70 2.45
N ARG A 25 7.53 19.59 3.03
CA ARG A 25 6.84 18.30 3.01
C ARG A 25 5.60 18.36 3.91
N PRO A 26 4.44 17.85 3.46
CA PRO A 26 3.27 17.73 4.33
C PRO A 26 3.60 16.98 5.62
N GLY A 27 3.23 17.57 6.76
CA GLY A 27 3.47 17.00 8.09
C GLY A 27 4.90 17.18 8.65
N ALA A 28 5.84 17.76 7.89
CA ALA A 28 7.19 17.98 8.40
C ALA A 28 7.29 19.11 9.43
N SER A 29 8.04 18.86 10.50
CA SER A 29 8.43 19.89 11.46
C SER A 29 9.57 20.76 10.92
N SER A 30 9.67 22.00 11.43
CA SER A 30 10.81 22.86 11.13
C SER A 30 12.12 22.21 11.58
N GLY A 31 13.10 22.15 10.67
CA GLY A 31 14.41 21.56 10.92
C GLY A 31 14.53 20.07 10.61
N GLU A 32 13.45 19.40 10.19
CA GLU A 32 13.54 18.06 9.61
C GLU A 32 14.38 18.06 8.33
N LEU A 33 15.09 16.95 8.11
CA LEU A 33 16.01 16.76 6.99
C LEU A 33 15.71 15.45 6.29
N GLY A 34 15.68 15.47 4.96
CA GLY A 34 15.62 14.30 4.09
C GLY A 34 16.95 14.03 3.41
N ALA A 35 17.09 12.84 2.81
CA ALA A 35 18.24 12.48 1.99
C ALA A 35 18.06 12.97 0.55
N SER A 36 19.00 13.78 0.07
CA SER A 36 19.04 14.33 -1.28
C SER A 36 20.02 13.54 -2.16
N PHE A 37 19.54 13.16 -3.33
CA PHE A 37 20.26 12.36 -4.32
C PHE A 37 20.38 13.15 -5.63
N ASP A 38 21.54 13.01 -6.28
CA ASP A 38 21.91 13.73 -7.50
C ASP A 38 21.93 12.84 -8.76
N GLY A 39 21.43 11.61 -8.66
CA GLY A 39 21.48 10.59 -9.71
C GLY A 39 22.82 9.85 -9.80
N THR A 40 23.81 10.20 -8.98
CA THR A 40 25.14 9.56 -8.94
C THR A 40 25.52 9.04 -7.57
N SER A 41 24.56 9.05 -6.64
CA SER A 41 24.71 8.64 -5.26
C SER A 41 23.56 7.75 -4.81
N TYR A 42 23.82 6.82 -3.88
CA TYR A 42 22.77 6.05 -3.20
C TYR A 42 23.26 5.53 -1.85
N LEU A 43 22.29 5.16 -1.01
CA LEU A 43 22.51 4.51 0.27
C LEU A 43 22.26 3.00 0.16
N GLU A 44 23.03 2.21 0.89
CA GLU A 44 22.88 0.77 0.99
C GLU A 44 22.78 0.34 2.46
N GLY A 45 21.93 -0.65 2.74
CA GLY A 45 21.85 -1.30 4.04
C GLY A 45 21.42 -2.75 3.93
N ALA A 46 21.30 -3.40 5.09
CA ALA A 46 20.76 -4.75 5.11
C ALA A 46 19.28 -4.74 4.70
N ARG A 47 18.92 -5.67 3.82
CA ARG A 47 17.54 -5.81 3.34
C ARG A 47 16.60 -6.31 4.44
N LEU A 48 15.33 -6.00 4.27
CA LEU A 48 14.26 -6.73 4.96
C LEU A 48 13.96 -8.03 4.19
N GLY A 49 13.96 -7.97 2.85
CA GLY A 49 13.70 -9.11 1.97
C GLY A 49 12.48 -9.90 2.40
N ARG A 50 12.59 -11.23 2.40
CA ARG A 50 11.66 -12.05 3.18
C ARG A 50 12.02 -11.88 4.67
N PRO A 51 11.11 -11.40 5.55
CA PRO A 51 11.46 -11.05 6.94
C PRO A 51 12.17 -12.18 7.70
N SER A 52 11.73 -13.42 7.52
CA SER A 52 12.35 -14.63 8.12
C SER A 52 13.79 -14.91 7.68
N THR A 53 14.32 -14.16 6.71
CA THR A 53 15.70 -14.27 6.21
C THR A 53 16.48 -12.97 6.39
N SER A 54 15.86 -11.95 6.98
CA SER A 54 16.52 -10.68 7.29
C SER A 54 17.49 -10.85 8.44
N ILE A 55 18.51 -9.99 8.51
CA ILE A 55 19.45 -9.97 9.64
C ILE A 55 18.78 -9.62 10.98
N SER A 56 17.57 -9.08 10.93
CA SER A 56 16.76 -8.76 12.10
C SER A 56 16.12 -10.00 12.73
N ASP A 57 16.02 -11.11 11.99
CA ASP A 57 15.46 -12.37 12.47
C ASP A 57 16.42 -13.12 13.41
N ILE A 58 15.90 -13.76 14.46
CA ILE A 58 16.67 -14.54 15.44
C ILE A 58 17.47 -15.68 14.80
N SER A 59 16.98 -16.28 13.70
CA SER A 59 17.71 -17.32 12.98
C SER A 59 18.93 -16.79 12.23
N GLN A 60 18.95 -15.48 11.96
CA GLN A 60 20.06 -14.76 11.33
C GLN A 60 20.92 -13.97 12.35
N GLY A 61 20.62 -14.09 13.64
CA GLY A 61 21.35 -13.43 14.72
C GLY A 61 20.78 -12.08 15.16
N GLY A 62 19.61 -11.69 14.64
CA GLY A 62 18.89 -10.50 15.06
C GLY A 62 18.05 -10.71 16.33
N PRO A 63 17.40 -9.66 16.84
CA PRO A 63 16.62 -9.73 18.09
C PRO A 63 15.14 -10.05 17.88
N LEU A 64 14.64 -10.17 16.64
CA LEU A 64 13.21 -10.29 16.33
C LEU A 64 12.87 -11.69 15.79
N ASP A 65 11.67 -12.20 16.08
CA ASP A 65 11.25 -13.52 15.59
C ASP A 65 10.28 -13.40 14.42
N TYR A 66 10.85 -13.40 13.21
CA TYR A 66 10.11 -13.37 11.96
C TYR A 66 9.91 -14.76 11.37
N THR A 67 10.02 -15.83 12.16
CA THR A 67 9.88 -17.21 11.68
C THR A 67 8.53 -17.40 10.98
N GLY A 68 8.57 -17.67 9.67
CA GLY A 68 7.36 -17.89 8.86
C GLY A 68 6.65 -16.61 8.41
N VAL A 69 7.12 -15.42 8.82
CA VAL A 69 6.55 -14.15 8.38
C VAL A 69 7.07 -13.80 6.99
N GLY A 70 6.12 -13.56 6.07
CA GLY A 70 6.38 -13.09 4.71
C GLY A 70 5.83 -11.69 4.41
N ALA A 71 4.84 -11.26 5.20
CA ALA A 71 4.15 -10.00 4.99
C ALA A 71 4.96 -8.82 5.53
N ARG A 72 5.01 -7.74 4.75
CA ARG A 72 5.86 -6.58 5.00
C ARG A 72 5.44 -5.39 4.14
N GLY A 73 6.04 -4.25 4.40
CA GLY A 73 5.96 -3.10 3.50
C GLY A 73 7.01 -2.07 3.82
N PHE A 74 6.99 -0.99 3.05
CA PHE A 74 7.63 0.25 3.39
C PHE A 74 6.78 1.44 2.93
N GLN A 75 7.00 2.58 3.56
CA GLN A 75 6.42 3.85 3.15
C GLN A 75 7.45 4.97 3.29
N PHE A 76 7.30 6.02 2.49
CA PHE A 76 8.17 7.19 2.51
C PHE A 76 7.53 8.38 1.80
N TRP A 77 8.12 9.56 2.00
CA TRP A 77 7.88 10.74 1.19
C TRP A 77 9.00 10.94 0.18
N VAL A 78 8.64 11.37 -1.03
CA VAL A 78 9.59 11.61 -2.11
C VAL A 78 9.26 12.88 -2.87
N LYS A 79 10.29 13.63 -3.24
CA LYS A 79 10.22 14.83 -4.09
C LYS A 79 11.16 14.68 -5.28
N PRO A 80 10.70 14.08 -6.39
CA PRO A 80 11.52 13.88 -7.59
C PRO A 80 11.93 15.20 -8.22
N GLN A 81 13.15 15.30 -8.73
CA GLN A 81 13.66 16.44 -9.51
C GLN A 81 13.87 16.09 -10.99
N ASN A 82 13.73 14.81 -11.36
CA ASN A 82 13.77 14.31 -12.72
C ASN A 82 12.81 13.12 -12.86
N ASN A 83 12.20 12.95 -14.03
CA ASN A 83 11.36 11.81 -14.38
C ASN A 83 11.55 11.35 -15.85
N THR A 84 12.66 11.75 -16.48
CA THR A 84 12.96 11.48 -17.91
C THR A 84 13.89 10.28 -18.12
N THR A 85 14.31 9.63 -17.04
CA THR A 85 15.17 8.45 -17.03
C THR A 85 14.63 7.43 -16.04
N LEU A 86 14.92 6.15 -16.27
CA LEU A 86 14.65 5.10 -15.30
C LEU A 86 15.42 5.37 -14.00
N GLN A 87 14.72 5.38 -12.87
CA GLN A 87 15.28 5.63 -11.54
C GLN A 87 14.73 4.62 -10.53
N SER A 88 15.60 4.06 -9.69
CA SER A 88 15.23 3.26 -8.53
C SER A 88 15.21 4.16 -7.30
N VAL A 89 14.04 4.29 -6.67
CA VAL A 89 13.84 5.19 -5.51
C VAL A 89 14.14 4.44 -4.22
N VAL A 90 13.45 3.32 -3.99
CA VAL A 90 13.70 2.38 -2.89
C VAL A 90 13.59 0.97 -3.45
N LEU A 91 14.56 0.11 -3.16
CA LEU A 91 14.61 -1.26 -3.66
C LEU A 91 15.12 -2.25 -2.60
N ASP A 92 14.25 -3.16 -2.17
CA ASP A 92 14.52 -4.21 -1.20
C ASP A 92 14.70 -5.58 -1.91
N ALA A 93 15.92 -6.12 -1.79
CA ALA A 93 16.37 -7.36 -2.43
C ALA A 93 16.11 -7.45 -3.95
N ASN A 94 16.11 -6.31 -4.66
CA ASN A 94 15.84 -6.25 -6.10
C ASN A 94 14.49 -6.87 -6.54
N GLN A 95 13.56 -7.06 -5.60
CA GLN A 95 12.30 -7.74 -5.87
C GLN A 95 11.11 -7.07 -5.21
N PHE A 96 11.34 -6.03 -4.42
CA PHE A 96 10.31 -5.26 -3.74
C PHE A 96 10.72 -3.79 -3.77
N GLY A 97 10.17 -2.99 -4.68
CA GLY A 97 10.69 -1.65 -4.89
C GLY A 97 9.75 -0.69 -5.60
N VAL A 98 10.13 0.59 -5.54
CA VAL A 98 9.49 1.71 -6.21
C VAL A 98 10.49 2.33 -7.18
N GLN A 99 10.04 2.53 -8.41
CA GLN A 99 10.82 3.11 -9.50
C GLN A 99 10.06 4.25 -10.18
N ILE A 100 10.80 5.09 -10.90
CA ILE A 100 10.28 6.06 -11.87
C ILE A 100 10.74 5.57 -13.25
N THR A 101 9.81 5.41 -14.18
CA THR A 101 10.12 5.00 -15.56
C THR A 101 10.77 6.13 -16.35
N ASP A 102 11.43 5.80 -17.46
CA ASP A 102 11.94 6.79 -18.43
C ASP A 102 10.82 7.57 -19.16
N THR A 103 9.59 7.08 -19.08
CA THR A 103 8.37 7.77 -19.54
C THR A 103 7.71 8.65 -18.47
N GLY A 104 8.27 8.76 -17.27
CA GLY A 104 7.79 9.66 -16.22
C GLY A 104 6.59 9.17 -15.42
N PHE A 105 6.35 7.87 -15.39
CA PHE A 105 5.33 7.21 -14.56
C PHE A 105 5.95 6.47 -13.38
N TRP A 106 5.21 6.32 -12.29
CA TRP A 106 5.58 5.42 -11.21
C TRP A 106 5.61 3.97 -11.69
N SER A 107 6.46 3.14 -11.08
CA SER A 107 6.52 1.70 -11.34
C SER A 107 6.77 0.93 -10.05
N MET A 108 6.00 -0.12 -9.85
CA MET A 108 6.17 -1.07 -8.75
C MET A 108 7.03 -2.25 -9.23
N ARG A 109 8.08 -2.59 -8.50
CA ARG A 109 8.84 -3.83 -8.68
C ARG A 109 8.40 -4.87 -7.67
N PHE A 110 7.92 -6.02 -8.15
CA PHE A 110 7.52 -7.15 -7.31
C PHE A 110 7.90 -8.50 -7.95
N GLY A 111 8.53 -9.40 -7.20
CA GLY A 111 8.83 -10.77 -7.65
C GLY A 111 9.72 -10.84 -8.89
N GLY A 112 10.56 -9.82 -9.11
CA GLY A 112 11.43 -9.66 -10.27
C GLY A 112 10.78 -9.00 -11.49
N GLY A 113 9.47 -8.74 -11.47
CA GLY A 113 8.74 -8.01 -12.51
C GLY A 113 8.53 -6.54 -12.16
N ASN A 114 8.38 -5.70 -13.18
CA ASN A 114 8.02 -4.29 -13.04
C ASN A 114 6.60 -4.06 -13.57
N THR A 115 5.79 -3.32 -12.82
CA THR A 115 4.42 -2.92 -13.18
C THR A 115 4.37 -1.40 -13.22
N VAL A 116 4.32 -0.85 -14.42
CA VAL A 116 4.17 0.59 -14.64
C VAL A 116 2.74 1.00 -14.30
N THR A 117 2.58 2.08 -13.52
CA THR A 117 1.27 2.60 -13.13
C THR A 117 0.77 3.61 -14.17
N GLU A 118 -0.50 4.02 -14.07
CA GLU A 118 -1.05 5.13 -14.86
C GLU A 118 -0.82 6.50 -14.21
N ILE A 119 -0.19 6.52 -13.03
CA ILE A 119 0.00 7.74 -12.23
C ILE A 119 1.32 8.41 -12.65
N PRO A 120 1.28 9.63 -13.22
CA PRO A 120 2.49 10.35 -13.58
C PRO A 120 3.27 10.81 -12.35
N VAL A 121 4.57 10.94 -12.51
CA VAL A 121 5.46 11.49 -11.49
C VAL A 121 5.55 13.00 -11.68
N ASN A 122 5.00 13.76 -10.73
CA ASN A 122 5.11 15.21 -10.72
C ASN A 122 6.46 15.66 -10.15
N VAL A 123 7.30 16.22 -11.01
CA VAL A 123 8.62 16.74 -10.61
C VAL A 123 8.45 17.99 -9.75
N GLY A 124 9.16 18.04 -8.63
CA GLY A 124 9.16 19.16 -7.69
C GLY A 124 8.02 19.14 -6.67
N GLU A 125 7.19 18.10 -6.66
CA GLU A 125 6.08 17.94 -5.73
C GLU A 125 6.35 16.79 -4.74
N TRP A 126 5.97 16.98 -3.48
CA TRP A 126 6.02 15.92 -2.48
C TRP A 126 4.92 14.89 -2.74
N THR A 127 5.31 13.63 -2.79
CA THR A 127 4.41 12.48 -2.97
C THR A 127 4.67 11.49 -1.85
N HIS A 128 3.63 11.01 -1.19
CA HIS A 128 3.71 9.86 -0.30
C HIS A 128 3.57 8.59 -1.11
N VAL A 129 4.45 7.62 -0.86
CA VAL A 129 4.42 6.32 -1.52
C VAL A 129 4.49 5.24 -0.47
N MET A 130 3.64 4.23 -0.61
CA MET A 130 3.69 3.01 0.17
C MET A 130 3.71 1.81 -0.76
N LEU A 131 4.54 0.82 -0.44
CA LEU A 131 4.52 -0.50 -1.06
C LEU A 131 4.32 -1.54 0.03
N VAL A 132 3.25 -2.31 -0.06
CA VAL A 132 2.90 -3.32 0.95
C VAL A 132 2.67 -4.68 0.29
N SER A 133 3.03 -5.74 0.99
CA SER A 133 2.76 -7.13 0.67
C SER A 133 2.07 -7.74 1.90
N PRO A 134 0.75 -7.57 2.05
CA PRO A 134 0.02 -8.01 3.24
C PRO A 134 -0.13 -9.54 3.27
N ILE A 135 -0.01 -10.18 2.12
CA ILE A 135 0.07 -11.62 1.94
C ILE A 135 1.35 -11.95 1.16
N ALA A 136 1.99 -13.08 1.44
CA ALA A 136 3.25 -13.47 0.82
C ALA A 136 3.22 -13.59 -0.72
N ASN A 137 2.02 -13.56 -1.32
CA ASN A 137 1.77 -13.83 -2.74
C ASN A 137 1.24 -12.62 -3.52
N GLY A 138 1.53 -11.39 -3.08
CA GLY A 138 1.20 -10.20 -3.86
C GLY A 138 1.73 -8.92 -3.24
N SER A 139 1.67 -7.84 -3.99
CA SER A 139 2.00 -6.51 -3.50
C SER A 139 1.10 -5.45 -4.11
N THR A 140 0.86 -4.40 -3.33
CA THR A 140 0.09 -3.23 -3.69
C THR A 140 0.93 -1.99 -3.43
N MET A 141 1.00 -1.11 -4.43
CA MET A 141 1.60 0.21 -4.35
C MET A 141 0.51 1.26 -4.22
N TYR A 142 0.66 2.15 -3.25
CA TYR A 142 -0.17 3.34 -3.06
C TYR A 142 0.64 4.59 -3.35
N VAL A 143 0.01 5.58 -4.00
CA VAL A 143 0.55 6.92 -4.24
C VAL A 143 -0.46 7.90 -3.66
N ASN A 144 -0.08 8.66 -2.63
CA ASN A 144 -0.97 9.56 -1.88
C ASN A 144 -2.28 8.85 -1.46
N GLY A 145 -2.17 7.65 -0.90
CA GLY A 145 -3.32 6.86 -0.44
C GLY A 145 -4.22 6.27 -1.54
N VAL A 146 -3.90 6.48 -2.82
CA VAL A 146 -4.61 5.90 -3.98
C VAL A 146 -3.85 4.68 -4.49
N VAL A 147 -4.55 3.58 -4.80
CA VAL A 147 -3.89 2.38 -5.33
C VAL A 147 -3.37 2.64 -6.75
N ALA A 148 -2.06 2.55 -6.92
CA ALA A 148 -1.37 2.82 -8.18
C ALA A 148 -1.12 1.53 -8.98
N ALA A 149 -0.81 0.44 -8.28
CA ALA A 149 -0.66 -0.89 -8.85
C ALA A 149 -0.94 -1.97 -7.80
N SER A 150 -1.42 -3.12 -8.25
CA SER A 150 -1.49 -4.33 -7.43
C SER A 150 -1.19 -5.53 -8.31
N VAL A 151 -0.35 -6.44 -7.82
CA VAL A 151 -0.01 -7.67 -8.54
C VAL A 151 0.00 -8.85 -7.59
N GLY A 152 -0.49 -9.98 -8.07
CA GLY A 152 -0.21 -11.27 -7.45
C GLY A 152 1.18 -11.78 -7.85
N GLY A 153 1.67 -12.81 -7.17
CA GLY A 153 2.92 -13.48 -7.52
C GLY A 153 3.74 -13.84 -6.28
N GLY A 154 4.76 -14.68 -6.45
CA GLY A 154 5.65 -15.05 -5.35
C GLY A 154 6.84 -14.11 -5.26
N TYR A 155 7.26 -13.81 -4.04
CA TYR A 155 8.59 -13.28 -3.79
C TYR A 155 9.62 -14.39 -4.00
N GLN A 156 10.67 -14.15 -4.79
CA GLN A 156 11.72 -15.13 -4.99
C GLN A 156 12.81 -14.93 -3.92
N ASN A 157 13.66 -15.93 -3.72
CA ASN A 157 14.72 -15.86 -2.71
C ASN A 157 15.94 -15.09 -3.27
N ASP A 158 15.82 -13.79 -3.46
CA ASP A 158 16.94 -12.91 -3.81
C ASP A 158 17.58 -12.33 -2.54
N ASP A 159 18.91 -12.20 -2.59
CA ASP A 159 19.78 -11.85 -1.47
C ASP A 159 20.43 -10.46 -1.68
N LEU A 160 19.87 -9.60 -2.54
CA LEU A 160 20.43 -8.27 -2.76
C LEU A 160 20.16 -7.31 -1.58
N PRO A 161 21.01 -6.29 -1.38
CA PRO A 161 20.85 -5.36 -0.26
C PRO A 161 19.63 -4.43 -0.46
N LEU A 162 19.27 -3.70 0.60
CA LEU A 162 18.36 -2.57 0.50
C LEU A 162 19.11 -1.40 -0.13
N ASN A 163 18.56 -0.84 -1.20
CA ASN A 163 19.09 0.34 -1.86
C ASN A 163 18.09 1.50 -1.80
N VAL A 164 18.59 2.71 -1.54
CA VAL A 164 17.81 3.94 -1.50
C VAL A 164 18.50 5.01 -2.33
N GLY A 165 17.82 5.50 -3.37
CA GLY A 165 18.31 6.53 -4.28
C GLY A 165 19.05 6.03 -5.53
N GLY A 166 19.10 4.72 -5.77
CA GLY A 166 19.72 4.12 -6.95
C GLY A 166 20.01 2.64 -6.74
N VAL A 167 20.75 2.01 -7.65
CA VAL A 167 21.26 0.64 -7.49
C VAL A 167 22.69 0.55 -8.05
N THR A 168 23.42 -0.52 -7.73
CA THR A 168 24.72 -0.79 -8.35
C THR A 168 24.58 -1.28 -9.79
N ASP A 169 25.38 -0.76 -10.71
CA ASP A 169 25.58 -1.39 -12.02
C ASP A 169 26.58 -2.56 -11.95
N ASN A 170 26.73 -3.32 -13.04
CA ASN A 170 27.68 -4.44 -13.12
C ASN A 170 29.16 -4.01 -12.99
N GLY A 171 29.45 -2.72 -13.10
CA GLY A 171 30.79 -2.12 -12.96
C GLY A 171 31.05 -1.50 -11.59
N GLY A 172 30.11 -1.57 -10.64
CA GLY A 172 30.22 -0.92 -9.33
C GLY A 172 29.84 0.57 -9.32
N GLY A 173 29.35 1.11 -10.44
CA GLY A 173 28.79 2.45 -10.56
C GLY A 173 27.32 2.52 -10.13
N VAL A 174 26.70 3.70 -10.30
CA VAL A 174 25.25 3.86 -10.08
C VAL A 174 24.50 3.54 -11.38
N ALA A 175 23.61 2.56 -11.32
CA ALA A 175 22.53 2.38 -12.28
C ALA A 175 21.22 2.94 -11.70
N GLU A 176 20.34 3.41 -12.59
CA GLU A 176 19.01 3.89 -12.23
C GLU A 176 19.03 4.94 -11.10
N GLY A 177 20.01 5.85 -11.11
CA GLY A 177 20.23 6.80 -10.03
C GLY A 177 19.11 7.82 -9.90
N PHE A 178 18.53 7.95 -8.71
CA PHE A 178 17.45 8.87 -8.40
C PHE A 178 17.96 10.31 -8.25
N VAL A 179 17.24 11.28 -8.82
CA VAL A 179 17.48 12.71 -8.63
C VAL A 179 16.29 13.30 -7.87
N GLY A 180 16.51 13.70 -6.61
CA GLY A 180 15.46 14.25 -5.75
C GLY A 180 15.72 14.07 -4.27
N VAL A 181 14.67 14.20 -3.46
CA VAL A 181 14.75 14.03 -1.99
C VAL A 181 13.84 12.89 -1.56
N ILE A 182 14.32 12.03 -0.67
CA ILE A 182 13.54 11.00 0.04
C ILE A 182 13.57 11.34 1.53
N ASP A 183 12.43 11.21 2.20
CA ASP A 183 12.30 11.47 3.63
C ASP A 183 11.38 10.46 4.30
N ASN A 184 11.60 10.23 5.60
CA ASN A 184 10.81 9.33 6.45
C ASN A 184 10.57 7.94 5.82
N LEU A 185 11.63 7.29 5.34
CA LEU A 185 11.56 5.89 4.94
C LEU A 185 11.37 5.00 6.18
N GLU A 186 10.22 4.36 6.25
CA GLU A 186 9.88 3.37 7.26
C GLU A 186 9.67 2.01 6.59
N MET A 187 10.23 0.95 7.18
CA MET A 187 9.98 -0.43 6.79
C MET A 187 9.30 -1.16 7.94
N PHE A 188 8.33 -2.02 7.61
CA PHE A 188 7.54 -2.72 8.61
C PHE A 188 7.24 -4.16 8.20
N VAL A 189 6.90 -4.97 9.21
CA VAL A 189 6.54 -6.39 9.09
C VAL A 189 5.12 -6.55 9.59
N LEU A 190 4.36 -7.47 8.99
CA LEU A 190 2.96 -7.72 9.30
C LEU A 190 2.70 -9.21 9.56
N GLY A 191 1.59 -9.52 10.22
CA GLY A 191 1.08 -10.87 10.39
C GLY A 191 1.56 -11.58 11.65
N GLU A 192 1.19 -12.86 11.76
CA GLU A 192 1.50 -13.69 12.92
C GLU A 192 2.40 -14.86 12.51
N PRO A 193 3.63 -14.97 13.05
CA PRO A 193 4.43 -16.17 12.90
C PRO A 193 3.69 -17.42 13.43
N PRO A 194 3.66 -18.54 12.67
CA PRO A 194 2.84 -19.70 13.00
C PRO A 194 3.25 -20.48 14.26
N PHE A 195 4.42 -20.19 14.84
CA PHE A 195 5.01 -21.00 15.93
C PHE A 195 5.44 -20.18 17.15
N THR A 196 5.05 -18.91 17.23
CA THR A 196 5.54 -17.97 18.24
C THR A 196 4.36 -17.13 18.73
N ASN A 197 4.52 -16.48 19.88
CA ASN A 197 3.50 -15.57 20.41
C ASN A 197 3.68 -14.13 19.90
N ALA A 198 4.60 -13.89 18.95
CA ALA A 198 4.72 -12.58 18.34
C ALA A 198 3.52 -12.34 17.42
N SER A 199 2.99 -11.12 17.45
CA SER A 199 1.96 -10.66 16.51
C SER A 199 2.39 -9.29 16.02
N TYR A 200 2.55 -9.17 14.70
CA TYR A 200 2.93 -7.93 14.04
C TYR A 200 1.71 -7.20 13.45
N GLY A 201 0.50 -7.60 13.88
CA GLY A 201 -0.75 -6.99 13.44
C GLY A 201 -1.17 -7.39 12.02
N THR A 202 -2.26 -6.79 11.55
CA THR A 202 -2.75 -6.89 10.17
C THR A 202 -2.64 -5.52 9.52
N PHE A 203 -2.46 -5.48 8.20
CA PHE A 203 -2.47 -4.21 7.48
C PHE A 203 -3.84 -3.55 7.56
N ASP A 204 -3.86 -2.28 7.97
CA ASP A 204 -5.01 -1.38 7.92
C ASP A 204 -4.57 -0.09 7.23
N LEU A 205 -5.12 0.18 6.04
CA LEU A 205 -4.75 1.36 5.25
C LEU A 205 -5.05 2.67 5.98
N ALA A 206 -6.08 2.70 6.83
CA ALA A 206 -6.48 3.90 7.57
C ALA A 206 -5.44 4.33 8.60
N THR A 207 -4.73 3.37 9.19
CA THR A 207 -3.77 3.62 10.28
C THR A 207 -2.33 3.46 9.86
N ASP A 208 -2.03 2.52 8.97
CA ASP A 208 -0.65 2.13 8.65
C ASP A 208 -0.07 2.99 7.52
N ASN A 209 -0.91 3.65 6.72
CA ASN A 209 -0.47 4.60 5.69
C ASN A 209 -0.48 6.02 6.23
N ASP A 210 0.70 6.60 6.42
CA ASP A 210 0.86 7.92 7.04
C ASP A 210 0.10 9.02 6.32
N TYR A 211 0.01 8.97 4.99
CA TYR A 211 -0.76 9.94 4.23
C TYR A 211 -2.24 9.82 4.55
N VAL A 212 -2.82 8.62 4.43
CA VAL A 212 -4.24 8.36 4.73
C VAL A 212 -4.56 8.70 6.19
N ALA A 213 -3.73 8.26 7.12
CA ALA A 213 -3.88 8.55 8.54
C ALA A 213 -3.85 10.06 8.84
N SER A 214 -3.01 10.82 8.13
CA SER A 214 -2.90 12.28 8.32
C SER A 214 -4.13 13.07 7.86
N LEU A 215 -4.99 12.49 7.02
CA LEU A 215 -6.22 13.14 6.57
C LEU A 215 -7.28 13.24 7.69
N GLY A 216 -7.14 12.46 8.78
CA GLY A 216 -8.07 12.53 9.91
C GLY A 216 -9.51 12.15 9.52
N LEU A 217 -9.65 11.15 8.65
CA LEU A 217 -10.95 10.72 8.11
C LEU A 217 -11.91 10.31 9.23
N THR A 218 -13.13 10.82 9.20
CA THR A 218 -14.18 10.48 10.16
C THR A 218 -14.73 9.09 9.82
N ALA A 219 -14.89 8.22 10.82
CA ALA A 219 -15.48 6.90 10.60
C ALA A 219 -16.99 7.04 10.33
N GLY A 220 -17.48 6.44 9.24
CA GLY A 220 -18.90 6.49 8.86
C GLY A 220 -19.26 7.63 7.90
N ASP A 221 -18.44 8.67 7.83
CA ASP A 221 -18.53 9.78 6.88
C ASP A 221 -18.07 9.28 5.50
N VAL A 222 -19.00 9.08 4.57
CA VAL A 222 -18.79 8.59 3.21
C VAL A 222 -18.59 9.75 2.23
N ASP A 223 -19.27 10.87 2.44
CA ASP A 223 -19.26 11.99 1.48
C ASP A 223 -18.11 12.99 1.69
N GLY A 224 -17.42 12.89 2.82
CA GLY A 224 -16.22 13.66 3.17
C GLY A 224 -16.52 15.05 3.73
N ASP A 225 -17.74 15.31 4.21
CA ASP A 225 -18.14 16.61 4.76
C ASP A 225 -17.83 16.80 6.26
N HIS A 226 -17.27 15.75 6.89
CA HIS A 226 -16.92 15.65 8.32
C HIS A 226 -18.07 15.46 9.30
N ASP A 227 -19.31 15.34 8.83
CA ASP A 227 -20.46 14.91 9.61
C ASP A 227 -20.82 13.45 9.27
N VAL A 228 -21.63 12.80 10.11
CA VAL A 228 -22.14 11.44 9.81
C VAL A 228 -23.66 11.49 9.86
N ASP A 229 -24.32 11.50 8.69
CA ASP A 229 -25.76 11.71 8.57
C ASP A 229 -26.44 10.92 7.42
N ASP A 230 -27.65 11.35 7.00
CA ASP A 230 -28.45 10.67 5.99
C ASP A 230 -27.91 10.86 4.55
N ASP A 231 -27.04 11.85 4.32
CA ASP A 231 -26.36 12.05 3.03
C ASP A 231 -25.31 10.94 2.82
N ASP A 232 -24.59 10.53 3.88
CA ASP A 232 -23.71 9.35 3.85
C ASP A 232 -24.45 8.07 3.53
N VAL A 233 -25.62 7.87 4.14
CA VAL A 233 -26.48 6.72 3.89
C VAL A 233 -26.89 6.69 2.42
N THR A 234 -27.22 7.86 1.86
CA THR A 234 -27.61 8.01 0.46
C THR A 234 -26.45 7.66 -0.47
N GLN A 235 -25.25 8.17 -0.21
CA GLN A 235 -24.04 7.88 -0.99
C GLN A 235 -23.63 6.41 -0.88
N PHE A 236 -23.69 5.84 0.32
CA PHE A 236 -23.43 4.43 0.58
C PHE A 236 -24.37 3.51 -0.23
N ILE A 237 -25.67 3.81 -0.25
CA ILE A 237 -26.67 3.05 -1.01
C ILE A 237 -26.44 3.20 -2.52
N ALA A 238 -26.06 4.40 -2.98
CA ALA A 238 -25.79 4.67 -4.40
C ALA A 238 -24.62 3.82 -4.94
N ASN A 239 -23.62 3.56 -4.10
CA ASN A 239 -22.41 2.81 -4.45
C ASN A 239 -22.39 1.38 -3.89
N TRP A 240 -23.56 0.84 -3.51
CA TRP A 240 -23.64 -0.51 -2.95
C TRP A 240 -23.05 -1.58 -3.87
N ARG A 241 -22.11 -2.38 -3.34
CA ARG A 241 -21.33 -3.40 -4.06
C ARG A 241 -20.44 -2.86 -5.17
N GLU A 242 -20.18 -1.56 -5.20
CA GLU A 242 -19.10 -1.04 -6.02
C GLU A 242 -17.78 -1.67 -5.57
N GLU A 243 -17.03 -2.21 -6.53
CA GLU A 243 -15.79 -2.92 -6.27
C GLU A 243 -14.64 -2.22 -6.98
N GLN A 244 -13.60 -1.89 -6.23
CA GLN A 244 -12.38 -1.36 -6.78
C GLN A 244 -11.40 -2.49 -7.11
N ARG A 245 -10.97 -2.53 -8.37
CA ARG A 245 -10.02 -3.53 -8.87
C ARG A 245 -8.83 -2.88 -9.56
N VAL A 246 -7.63 -3.28 -9.15
CA VAL A 246 -6.37 -2.91 -9.81
C VAL A 246 -5.55 -4.16 -10.03
N GLY A 247 -5.02 -4.33 -11.25
CA GLY A 247 -4.22 -5.51 -11.63
C GLY A 247 -4.93 -6.86 -11.43
N GLY A 248 -6.27 -6.87 -11.47
CA GLY A 248 -7.12 -8.05 -11.27
C GLY A 248 -7.44 -8.39 -9.81
N GLY A 249 -6.75 -7.78 -8.83
CA GLY A 249 -7.05 -7.89 -7.40
C GLY A 249 -8.10 -6.87 -6.97
N ARG A 250 -8.88 -7.20 -5.93
CA ARG A 250 -9.72 -6.24 -5.21
C ARG A 250 -8.86 -5.55 -4.14
N VAL A 251 -8.84 -4.23 -4.13
CA VAL A 251 -7.99 -3.42 -3.24
C VAL A 251 -8.71 -2.11 -2.91
N GLY A 252 -8.87 -1.79 -1.63
CA GLY A 252 -9.40 -0.49 -1.21
C GLY A 252 -8.34 0.61 -1.18
N ASP A 253 -8.78 1.84 -1.37
CA ASP A 253 -7.99 3.07 -1.33
C ASP A 253 -8.89 4.29 -1.00
N LEU A 254 -8.36 5.51 -1.10
CA LEU A 254 -9.17 6.72 -0.87
C LEU A 254 -10.36 6.92 -1.83
N ASN A 255 -10.28 6.42 -3.08
CA ASN A 255 -11.39 6.53 -4.03
C ASN A 255 -12.50 5.53 -3.69
N SER A 256 -12.16 4.27 -3.39
CA SER A 256 -13.18 3.30 -2.96
C SER A 256 -13.85 3.76 -1.67
N ARG A 257 -13.09 4.38 -0.77
CA ARG A 257 -13.61 4.93 0.49
C ARG A 257 -14.63 6.04 0.27
N ALA A 258 -14.40 6.94 -0.71
CA ALA A 258 -15.41 7.92 -1.13
C ALA A 258 -16.65 7.24 -1.74
N ASN A 259 -16.54 6.00 -2.18
CA ASN A 259 -17.67 5.18 -2.66
C ASN A 259 -18.28 4.31 -1.54
N GLY A 260 -17.92 4.51 -0.27
CA GLY A 260 -18.51 3.82 0.88
C GLY A 260 -17.77 2.56 1.34
N ASP A 261 -16.58 2.26 0.81
CA ASP A 261 -15.65 1.23 1.33
C ASP A 261 -14.91 1.76 2.58
N LEU A 262 -15.60 1.79 3.71
CA LEU A 262 -15.14 2.38 4.97
C LEU A 262 -14.08 1.54 5.69
N ASN A 263 -13.88 0.28 5.30
CA ASN A 263 -12.83 -0.60 5.84
C ASN A 263 -11.65 -0.82 4.87
N PHE A 264 -11.65 -0.17 3.70
CA PHE A 264 -10.64 -0.31 2.64
C PHE A 264 -10.42 -1.75 2.15
N ASP A 265 -11.45 -2.61 2.19
CA ASP A 265 -11.39 -3.98 1.65
C ASP A 265 -11.64 -4.05 0.13
N GLY A 266 -11.89 -2.90 -0.49
CA GLY A 266 -12.09 -2.66 -1.91
C GLY A 266 -13.50 -2.90 -2.40
N ILE A 267 -14.49 -3.10 -1.51
CA ILE A 267 -15.89 -3.23 -1.91
C ILE A 267 -16.86 -2.69 -0.87
N THR A 268 -17.77 -1.81 -1.29
CA THR A 268 -18.85 -1.28 -0.45
C THR A 268 -19.86 -2.39 -0.10
N ASN A 269 -19.85 -2.88 1.13
CA ASN A 269 -20.61 -4.06 1.55
C ASN A 269 -21.17 -3.98 2.99
N PHE A 270 -21.66 -5.10 3.54
CA PHE A 270 -22.24 -5.12 4.88
C PHE A 270 -21.23 -4.82 6.01
N GLY A 271 -19.93 -5.07 5.79
CA GLY A 271 -18.87 -4.67 6.71
C GLY A 271 -18.84 -3.16 6.88
N ASP A 272 -18.86 -2.43 5.77
CA ASP A 272 -18.88 -0.97 5.74
C ASP A 272 -20.18 -0.40 6.31
N TRP A 273 -21.32 -1.03 5.99
CA TRP A 273 -22.60 -0.65 6.59
C TRP A 273 -22.57 -0.74 8.12
N ALA A 274 -21.87 -1.74 8.68
CA ALA A 274 -21.72 -1.85 10.12
C ALA A 274 -20.91 -0.68 10.71
N ILE A 275 -19.89 -0.20 9.99
CA ILE A 275 -19.10 0.98 10.38
C ILE A 275 -19.96 2.24 10.31
N LEU A 276 -20.64 2.48 9.18
CA LEU A 276 -21.54 3.63 9.02
C LEU A 276 -22.60 3.66 10.11
N ARG A 277 -23.30 2.54 10.30
CA ARG A 277 -24.37 2.41 11.31
C ARG A 277 -23.86 2.60 12.74
N ALA A 278 -22.64 2.19 13.05
CA ALA A 278 -22.07 2.36 14.38
C ALA A 278 -21.73 3.82 14.71
N ASN A 279 -21.43 4.63 13.69
CA ASN A 279 -21.04 6.03 13.85
C ASN A 279 -22.19 7.01 13.61
N HIS A 280 -23.24 6.60 12.90
CA HIS A 280 -24.40 7.45 12.62
C HIS A 280 -25.24 7.75 13.88
N PRO A 281 -25.65 9.01 14.16
CA PRO A 281 -26.41 9.41 15.35
C PRO A 281 -27.69 8.60 15.59
N ASN A 282 -28.34 8.17 14.50
CA ASN A 282 -29.56 7.37 14.53
C ASN A 282 -29.36 5.94 13.99
N GLY A 283 -28.15 5.39 14.09
CA GLY A 283 -27.77 4.10 13.50
C GLY A 283 -28.70 2.91 13.81
N SER A 284 -29.33 2.88 14.97
CA SER A 284 -30.30 1.81 15.30
C SER A 284 -31.57 1.81 14.44
N SER A 285 -31.93 2.95 13.87
CA SER A 285 -33.11 3.15 13.02
C SER A 285 -32.82 3.06 11.53
N LEU A 286 -31.55 3.09 11.13
CA LEU A 286 -31.15 3.00 9.73
C LEU A 286 -31.60 1.66 9.14
N THR A 287 -32.18 1.73 7.95
CA THR A 287 -32.55 0.56 7.17
C THR A 287 -31.98 0.69 5.78
N LEU A 288 -31.59 -0.44 5.18
CA LEU A 288 -31.15 -0.52 3.79
C LEU A 288 -32.34 -0.52 2.82
N ALA A 289 -33.42 0.19 3.18
CA ALA A 289 -34.63 0.30 2.37
C ALA A 289 -34.28 1.09 1.09
N GLY A 290 -34.09 0.38 -0.01
CA GLY A 290 -33.64 0.97 -1.28
C GLY A 290 -32.60 0.13 -1.99
N LEU A 291 -31.90 -0.76 -1.27
CA LEU A 291 -31.01 -1.73 -1.92
C LEU A 291 -31.82 -2.67 -2.81
N GLN A 292 -31.62 -2.54 -4.13
CA GLN A 292 -32.06 -3.54 -5.09
C GLN A 292 -31.13 -4.75 -4.99
N VAL A 293 -31.29 -5.55 -3.92
CA VAL A 293 -30.63 -6.84 -3.84
C VAL A 293 -31.34 -7.76 -4.84
N PRO A 294 -30.65 -8.35 -5.84
CA PRO A 294 -31.27 -9.33 -6.72
C PRO A 294 -31.87 -10.43 -5.86
N GLU A 295 -33.20 -10.49 -5.78
CA GLU A 295 -33.81 -11.46 -4.90
C GLU A 295 -33.41 -12.87 -5.38
N PRO A 296 -32.87 -13.73 -4.50
CA PRO A 296 -32.54 -15.11 -4.86
C PRO A 296 -33.78 -15.89 -5.34
N THR A 297 -34.97 -15.39 -5.01
CA THR A 297 -36.26 -15.89 -5.47
C THR A 297 -36.39 -15.84 -6.99
N GLY A 298 -35.83 -14.86 -7.71
CA GLY A 298 -35.93 -14.79 -9.17
C GLY A 298 -35.20 -15.94 -9.88
N LEU A 299 -34.01 -16.29 -9.40
CA LEU A 299 -33.24 -17.44 -9.90
C LEU A 299 -33.89 -18.77 -9.48
N LEU A 300 -34.40 -18.86 -8.25
CA LEU A 300 -35.10 -20.06 -7.79
C LEU A 300 -36.45 -20.27 -8.52
N LEU A 301 -37.20 -19.19 -8.79
CA LEU A 301 -38.44 -19.22 -9.57
C LEU A 301 -38.18 -19.56 -11.03
N SER A 302 -37.13 -19.02 -11.64
CA SER A 302 -36.78 -19.38 -13.02
C SER A 302 -36.28 -20.83 -13.13
N LEU A 303 -35.50 -21.34 -12.17
CA LEU A 303 -35.14 -22.76 -12.09
C LEU A 303 -36.36 -23.65 -11.83
N ALA A 304 -37.30 -23.23 -10.97
CA ALA A 304 -38.56 -23.93 -10.74
C ALA A 304 -39.45 -23.92 -12.00
N ALA A 305 -39.52 -22.82 -12.74
CA ALA A 305 -40.26 -22.73 -13.99
C ALA A 305 -39.63 -23.58 -15.11
N ALA A 306 -38.30 -23.57 -15.23
CA ALA A 306 -37.57 -24.39 -16.21
C ALA A 306 -37.75 -25.89 -15.94
N SER A 307 -37.70 -26.32 -14.68
CA SER A 307 -37.93 -27.72 -14.30
C SER A 307 -39.38 -28.18 -14.55
N MET A 308 -40.37 -27.30 -14.39
CA MET A 308 -41.76 -27.59 -14.79
C MET A 308 -41.93 -27.73 -16.31
N LEU A 309 -41.21 -26.96 -17.12
CA LEU A 309 -41.27 -27.06 -18.59
C LEU A 309 -40.61 -28.33 -19.13
N VAL A 310 -39.50 -28.78 -18.53
CA VAL A 310 -38.83 -30.05 -18.92
C VAL A 310 -39.71 -31.26 -18.61
N LYS A 311 -40.42 -31.24 -17.48
CA LYS A 311 -41.34 -32.33 -17.09
C LYS A 311 -42.54 -32.48 -18.03
N ARG A 312 -42.91 -31.42 -18.76
CA ARG A 312 -44.06 -31.43 -19.68
C ARG A 312 -43.74 -31.99 -21.07
N ARG A 313 -42.46 -32.28 -21.37
CA ARG A 313 -41.98 -32.81 -22.67
C ARG A 313 -41.63 -34.30 -22.65
N ARG A 314 -41.89 -35.02 -21.56
CA ARG A 314 -41.85 -36.49 -21.49
C ARG A 314 -43.26 -37.03 -21.35
#